data_AF-A0A258ATF2-F1
#
_entry.id   AF-A0A258ATF2-F1
#
_cell.length_a   1.000
_cell.length_b   1.000
_cell.length_c   1.000
_cell.angle_alpha   90.00
_cell.angle_beta   90.00
_cell.angle_gamma   90.00
#
_symmetry.space_group_name_H-M   'P 1'
#
loop_
_entity.id
_entity.type
_entity.pdbx_description
1 polymer ?
#
loop_
_entity_poly.entity_id
_entity_poly.type
_entity_poly.pdbx_seq_one_letter_code
_entity_poly.pdbx_strand_id
1 'polypeptide(L)'
;MKDWFASFARKVKVVCTLEDHVLRNGFGTGIIEQLSEADIHTPVVRIGWPYRFIKYAPSVLRKKHGLSVENTVSKVLTQLAVD
;
A
#
# COMPACT_ATOMS: atom_id res chain seq x y z
N MET A 1 -11.31 -14.36 -8.44
CA MET A 1 -9.89 -14.42 -8.01
C MET A 1 -9.91 -14.55 -6.49
N LYS A 2 -9.08 -15.44 -5.94
CA LYS A 2 -9.42 -16.43 -4.91
C LYS A 2 -9.73 -15.90 -3.48
N ASP A 3 -10.65 -16.59 -2.81
CA ASP A 3 -11.17 -16.46 -1.43
C ASP A 3 -10.11 -16.27 -0.32
N TRP A 4 -8.86 -16.66 -0.59
CA TRP A 4 -7.78 -16.55 0.39
C TRP A 4 -7.45 -15.11 0.76
N PHE A 5 -7.45 -14.15 -0.19
CA PHE A 5 -7.08 -12.77 0.13
C PHE A 5 -8.05 -12.15 1.13
N ALA A 6 -9.35 -12.28 0.88
CA ALA A 6 -10.40 -11.86 1.79
C ALA A 6 -10.26 -12.54 3.17
N SER A 7 -9.98 -13.84 3.21
CA SER A 7 -9.72 -14.57 4.45
C SER A 7 -8.56 -14.00 5.27
N PHE A 8 -7.47 -13.61 4.60
CA PHE A 8 -6.31 -12.99 5.26
C PHE A 8 -6.59 -11.54 5.67
N ALA A 9 -7.22 -10.75 4.81
CA ALA A 9 -7.53 -9.35 5.07
C ALA A 9 -8.40 -9.18 6.32
N ARG A 10 -9.34 -10.10 6.58
CA ARG A 10 -10.15 -10.11 7.81
C ARG A 10 -9.37 -10.44 9.09
N LYS A 11 -8.18 -11.04 8.97
CA LYS A 11 -7.35 -11.51 10.11
C LYS A 11 -6.25 -10.53 10.50
N VAL A 12 -6.06 -9.46 9.74
CA VAL A 12 -5.01 -8.47 9.96
C VAL A 12 -5.61 -7.11 10.27
N LYS A 13 -4.90 -6.31 11.06
CA LYS A 13 -5.33 -4.93 11.38
C LYS A 13 -5.05 -3.95 10.25
N VAL A 14 -4.06 -4.23 9.39
CA VAL A 14 -3.62 -3.36 8.30
C VAL A 14 -3.12 -4.23 7.14
N VAL A 15 -3.49 -3.88 5.91
CA VAL A 15 -2.87 -4.40 4.69
C VAL A 15 -1.88 -3.36 4.16
N CYS A 16 -0.65 -3.76 3.85
CA CYS A 16 0.34 -2.87 3.25
C CYS A 16 0.65 -3.31 1.82
N THR A 17 0.50 -2.42 0.84
CA THR A 17 0.86 -2.68 -0.56
C THR A 17 2.18 -1.99 -0.90
N LEU A 18 3.06 -2.72 -1.59
CA LEU A 18 4.34 -2.23 -2.12
C LEU A 18 4.30 -2.35 -3.64
N GLU A 19 4.47 -1.23 -4.34
CA GLU A 19 4.44 -1.21 -5.81
C GLU A 19 5.53 -0.29 -6.38
N ASP A 20 6.26 -0.75 -7.39
CA ASP A 20 7.16 0.09 -8.20
C ASP A 20 6.36 0.80 -9.30
N HIS A 21 5.25 1.42 -8.91
CA HIS A 21 4.29 2.07 -9.79
C HIS A 21 3.72 3.32 -9.10
N VAL A 22 3.10 4.21 -9.87
CA VAL A 22 2.39 5.35 -9.30
C VAL A 22 1.20 4.88 -8.46
N LEU A 23 0.96 5.54 -7.33
CA LEU A 23 -0.14 5.19 -6.44
C LEU A 23 -1.50 5.37 -7.13
N ARG A 24 -1.68 6.39 -7.98
CA ARG A 24 -2.97 6.53 -8.67
C ARG A 24 -3.15 5.39 -9.67
N ASN A 25 -4.30 4.71 -9.58
CA ASN A 25 -4.67 3.56 -10.42
C ASN A 25 -3.63 2.42 -10.43
N GLY A 26 -2.88 2.31 -9.33
CA GLY A 26 -1.87 1.26 -9.15
C GLY A 26 -2.41 -0.01 -8.50
N PHE A 27 -1.51 -0.93 -8.15
CA PHE A 27 -1.82 -2.18 -7.48
C PHE A 27 -2.61 -1.97 -6.18
N GLY A 28 -2.22 -0.98 -5.37
CA GLY A 28 -2.92 -0.69 -4.12
C GLY A 28 -4.36 -0.22 -4.31
N THR A 29 -4.70 0.35 -5.48
CA THR A 29 -6.10 0.69 -5.81
C THR A 29 -6.93 -0.57 -6.07
N GLY A 30 -6.39 -1.54 -6.83
CA GLY A 30 -7.07 -2.82 -7.05
C GLY A 30 -7.30 -3.62 -5.77
N ILE A 31 -6.36 -3.54 -4.81
CA ILE A 31 -6.57 -4.13 -3.48
C ILE A 31 -7.72 -3.45 -2.73
N ILE A 32 -7.81 -2.11 -2.77
CA ILE A 32 -8.92 -1.38 -2.15
C ILE A 32 -10.25 -1.75 -2.80
N GLU A 33 -10.31 -1.84 -4.13
CA GLU A 33 -11.50 -2.27 -4.87
C GLU A 33 -11.94 -3.67 -4.44
N GLN A 34 -11.02 -4.63 -4.38
CA GLN A 34 -11.32 -6.00 -3.93
C GLN A 34 -11.83 -6.06 -2.48
N LEU A 35 -11.26 -5.26 -1.57
CA LEU A 35 -11.75 -5.19 -0.19
C LEU A 35 -13.15 -4.58 -0.13
N SER A 36 -13.42 -3.56 -0.95
CA SER A 36 -14.73 -2.94 -1.07
C SER A 36 -15.78 -3.91 -1.61
N GLU A 37 -15.46 -4.68 -2.65
CA GLU A 37 -16.36 -5.71 -3.21
C GLU A 37 -16.69 -6.82 -2.20
N ALA A 38 -15.77 -7.09 -1.27
CA ALA A 38 -15.90 -8.14 -0.25
C ALA A 38 -16.47 -7.65 1.09
N ASP A 39 -16.87 -6.38 1.19
CA ASP A 39 -17.31 -5.69 2.40
C ASP A 39 -16.31 -5.87 3.56
N ILE A 40 -15.03 -5.56 3.28
CA ILE A 40 -13.92 -5.60 4.23
C ILE A 40 -13.36 -4.19 4.41
N HIS A 41 -13.34 -3.72 5.67
CA HIS A 41 -12.86 -2.37 6.02
C HIS A 41 -11.42 -2.33 6.57
N THR A 42 -10.66 -3.41 6.42
CA THR A 42 -9.25 -3.43 6.83
C THR A 42 -8.48 -2.31 6.12
N PRO A 43 -7.85 -1.38 6.86
CA PRO A 43 -7.18 -0.23 6.26
C PRO A 43 -5.99 -0.65 5.39
N VAL A 44 -5.80 0.07 4.29
CA VAL A 44 -4.72 -0.17 3.33
C VAL A 44 -3.68 0.94 3.38
N VAL A 45 -2.47 0.61 3.84
CA VAL A 45 -1.29 1.46 3.72
C VAL A 45 -0.64 1.21 2.37
N ARG A 46 -0.28 2.28 1.66
CA ARG A 46 0.23 2.19 0.28
C ARG A 46 1.59 2.83 0.13
N ILE A 47 2.52 2.07 -0.45
CA ILE A 47 3.88 2.51 -0.80
C ILE A 47 4.06 2.39 -2.31
N GLY A 48 4.34 3.51 -2.95
CA GLY A 48 4.51 3.61 -4.39
C GLY A 48 4.86 5.04 -4.78
N TRP A 49 5.04 5.28 -6.08
CA TRP A 49 5.46 6.57 -6.60
C TRP A 49 4.37 7.63 -6.49
N PRO A 50 4.73 8.89 -6.19
CA PRO A 50 3.79 10.00 -6.25
C PRO A 50 3.36 10.26 -7.70
N TYR A 51 2.17 10.82 -7.87
CA TYR A 51 1.66 11.22 -9.19
C TYR A 51 2.33 12.51 -9.69
N ARG A 52 3.60 12.41 -10.06
CA ARG A 52 4.40 13.47 -10.68
C ARG A 52 5.57 12.88 -11.46
N PHE A 53 6.07 13.64 -12.43
CA PHE A 53 7.22 13.22 -13.22
C PHE A 53 8.50 13.12 -12.37
N ILE A 54 9.22 12.00 -12.52
CA ILE A 54 10.51 11.74 -11.87
C ILE A 54 11.57 11.61 -12.97
N LYS A 55 12.42 12.64 -13.10
CA LYS A 55 13.27 12.89 -14.27
C LYS A 55 14.33 11.82 -14.56
N TYR A 56 14.66 11.00 -13.57
CA TYR A 56 15.59 9.86 -13.65
C TYR A 56 15.34 9.03 -12.39
N ALA A 57 15.04 7.73 -12.46
CA ALA A 57 14.67 6.92 -11.27
C ALA A 57 15.76 5.89 -10.87
N PRO A 58 16.96 6.33 -10.46
CA PRO A 58 17.95 5.44 -9.86
C PRO A 58 17.43 4.93 -8.50
N SER A 59 17.98 3.82 -8.02
CA SER A 59 17.63 3.22 -6.72
C SER A 59 17.68 4.23 -5.55
N VAL A 60 18.58 5.21 -5.61
CA VAL A 60 18.69 6.29 -4.61
C VAL A 60 17.42 7.16 -4.50
N LEU A 61 16.63 7.28 -5.57
CA LEU A 61 15.38 8.04 -5.52
C LEU A 61 14.23 7.29 -4.85
N ARG A 62 14.26 5.95 -4.79
CA ARG A 62 13.22 5.20 -4.07
C ARG A 62 13.12 5.67 -2.63
N LYS A 63 14.27 5.74 -1.92
CA LYS A 63 14.31 6.25 -0.54
C LYS A 63 13.87 7.72 -0.46
N LYS A 64 14.33 8.59 -1.36
CA LYS A 64 13.92 10.01 -1.41
C LYS A 64 12.40 10.18 -1.60
N HIS A 65 11.76 9.28 -2.32
CA HIS A 65 10.33 9.32 -2.61
C HIS A 65 9.48 8.42 -1.70
N GLY A 66 10.06 7.89 -0.62
CA GLY A 66 9.35 7.11 0.40
C GLY A 66 9.16 5.63 0.07
N LEU A 67 9.73 5.13 -1.02
CA LEU A 67 9.86 3.71 -1.28
C LEU A 67 11.07 3.18 -0.48
N SER A 68 10.91 3.12 0.84
CA SER A 68 11.94 2.66 1.77
C SER A 68 11.33 1.79 2.87
N VAL A 69 12.17 0.97 3.51
CA VAL A 69 11.76 0.12 4.63
C VAL A 69 11.28 0.97 5.79
N GLU A 70 12.01 2.03 6.13
CA GLU A 70 11.73 2.89 7.27
C GLU A 70 10.38 3.61 7.11
N ASN A 71 10.10 4.13 5.91
CA ASN A 71 8.81 4.77 5.61
C ASN A 71 7.65 3.76 5.61
N THR A 72 7.90 2.54 5.14
CA THR A 72 6.90 1.44 5.16
C THR A 72 6.50 1.11 6.59
N VAL A 73 7.50 0.83 7.44
CA VAL A 73 7.28 0.49 8.86
C VAL A 73 6.60 1.64 9.58
N SER A 74 7.08 2.88 9.39
CA SER A 74 6.47 4.06 10.02
C SER A 74 4.99 4.19 9.68
N LYS A 75 4.62 4.10 8.39
CA LYS A 75 3.20 4.21 7.98
C LYS A 75 2.32 3.09 8.54
N VAL A 76 2.84 1.86 8.57
CA VAL A 76 2.09 0.72 9.13
C VAL A 76 1.91 0.89 10.64
N LEU A 77 2.95 1.25 11.38
CA LEU A 77 2.87 1.48 12.82
C LEU A 77 1.93 2.65 13.16
N THR A 78 1.96 3.74 12.40
CA THR A 78 1.01 4.85 12.55
C THR A 78 -0.42 4.37 12.39
N GLN A 79 -0.71 3.53 11.38
CA GLN A 79 -2.05 2.98 11.18
C GLN A 79 -2.47 2.01 12.28
N LEU A 80 -1.53 1.23 12.82
CA LEU A 80 -1.79 0.30 13.93
C LEU A 80 -2.04 1.00 15.28
N ALA A 81 -1.64 2.26 15.41
CA ALA A 81 -1.83 3.07 16.61
C ALA A 81 -3.17 3.83 16.63
N VAL A 82 -3.98 3.72 15.58
CA VAL A 82 -5.35 4.27 15.56
C VAL A 82 -6.28 3.24 16.21
N ASP A 83 -6.94 3.65 17.30
CA ASP A 83 -7.89 2.82 18.07
C ASP A 83 -9.15 2.45 17.28
#